data_AF-A0A5D4XJ24-F1
#
_entry.id   AF-A0A5D4XJ24-F1
#
_cell.length_a   1.000
_cell.length_b   1.000
_cell.length_c   1.000
_cell.angle_alpha   90.00
_cell.angle_beta   90.00
_cell.angle_gamma   90.00
#
_symmetry.space_group_name_H-M   'P 1'
#
loop_
_entity.id
_entity.type
_entity.pdbx_description
1 polymer ?
#
loop_
_entity_poly.entity_id
_entity_poly.type
_entity_poly.pdbx_seq_one_letter_code
_entity_poly.pdbx_strand_id
1 'polypeptide(L)'
;MAKFKKTSKKSGTGGKADAQAQAERLSKSLSESAQQIWLAGVGAFGRAQAEGTKLFEGLVKEGVTLENTARRFAGHRAEEVRDAVGSRVGQARERAADTWDRLEKVFEGRVQKALVSLGVPGRDDLRDLASRVDTLTAELRRQRGGSARKAASVRKAAPARKTPARRAGPARATTAAKPAGKAAKKAPRKAAKKTPA
;
A
#
# COMPACT_ATOMS: atom_id res chain seq x y z
N MET A 1 -80.78 -95.60 -16.12
CA MET A 1 -80.12 -94.81 -17.18
C MET A 1 -80.21 -93.33 -16.82
N ALA A 2 -79.13 -92.56 -16.88
CA ALA A 2 -79.18 -91.09 -17.04
C ALA A 2 -77.79 -90.57 -17.44
N LYS A 3 -77.66 -89.97 -18.63
CA LYS A 3 -76.44 -89.30 -19.10
C LYS A 3 -76.72 -87.80 -19.16
N PHE A 4 -75.97 -86.98 -18.43
CA PHE A 4 -75.86 -85.53 -18.69
C PHE A 4 -74.37 -85.15 -18.65
N LYS A 5 -73.69 -85.11 -19.80
CA LYS A 5 -73.69 -84.07 -20.85
C LYS A 5 -72.67 -82.96 -20.56
N LYS A 6 -71.43 -83.27 -20.94
CA LYS A 6 -70.24 -82.40 -20.98
C LYS A 6 -70.52 -81.08 -21.72
N THR A 7 -70.42 -79.95 -21.02
CA THR A 7 -70.56 -78.60 -21.58
C THR A 7 -69.19 -77.94 -21.79
N SER A 8 -68.47 -78.35 -22.84
CA SER A 8 -67.39 -77.52 -23.38
C SER A 8 -67.98 -76.51 -24.35
N LYS A 9 -68.04 -75.21 -23.99
CA LYS A 9 -68.03 -74.12 -24.98
C LYS A 9 -67.64 -72.73 -24.45
N LYS A 10 -66.44 -72.29 -24.85
CA LYS A 10 -66.13 -70.94 -25.35
C LYS A 10 -66.30 -69.73 -24.39
N SER A 11 -65.33 -69.55 -23.49
CA SER A 11 -64.80 -68.20 -23.24
C SER A 11 -64.02 -67.75 -24.49
N GLY A 12 -64.12 -66.49 -24.93
CA GLY A 12 -63.36 -66.06 -26.11
C GLY A 12 -63.63 -64.68 -26.72
N THR A 13 -64.72 -63.98 -26.37
CA THR A 13 -65.01 -62.67 -27.01
C THR A 13 -65.54 -61.59 -26.07
N GLY A 14 -66.42 -61.92 -25.11
CA GLY A 14 -66.93 -60.93 -24.12
C GLY A 14 -65.82 -60.33 -23.26
N GLY A 15 -65.09 -61.17 -22.52
CA GLY A 15 -64.03 -60.72 -21.61
C GLY A 15 -62.85 -59.97 -22.27
N LYS A 16 -62.72 -59.99 -23.61
CA LYS A 16 -61.77 -59.09 -24.31
C LYS A 16 -62.30 -57.65 -24.40
N ALA A 17 -63.59 -57.47 -24.65
CA ALA A 17 -64.22 -56.15 -24.66
C ALA A 17 -64.25 -55.55 -23.25
N ASP A 18 -64.58 -56.35 -22.23
CA ASP A 18 -64.54 -55.91 -20.82
C ASP A 18 -63.13 -55.56 -20.36
N ALA A 19 -62.12 -56.37 -20.69
CA ALA A 19 -60.72 -56.07 -20.39
C ALA A 19 -60.21 -54.81 -21.12
N GLN A 20 -60.65 -54.59 -22.37
CA GLN A 20 -60.30 -53.38 -23.12
C GLN A 20 -60.99 -52.14 -22.54
N ALA A 21 -62.26 -52.23 -22.12
CA ALA A 21 -62.95 -51.15 -21.42
C ALA A 21 -62.36 -50.86 -20.02
N GLN A 22 -61.83 -51.88 -19.33
CA GLN A 22 -61.07 -51.69 -18.09
C GLN A 22 -59.71 -51.03 -18.35
N ALA A 23 -58.98 -51.44 -19.39
CA ALA A 23 -57.72 -50.81 -19.79
C ALA A 23 -57.89 -49.32 -20.14
N GLU A 24 -58.95 -48.96 -20.87
CA GLU A 24 -59.33 -47.57 -21.17
C GLU A 24 -59.69 -46.74 -19.93
N ARG A 25 -60.30 -47.35 -18.91
CA ARG A 25 -60.57 -46.67 -17.62
C ARG A 25 -59.30 -46.49 -16.81
N LEU A 26 -58.42 -47.49 -16.80
CA LEU A 26 -57.13 -47.44 -16.13
C LEU A 26 -56.21 -46.40 -16.78
N SER A 27 -56.11 -46.35 -18.11
CA SER A 27 -55.33 -45.35 -18.84
C SER A 27 -55.81 -43.92 -18.54
N LYS A 28 -57.13 -43.70 -18.51
CA LYS A 28 -57.72 -42.40 -18.12
C LYS A 28 -57.43 -42.01 -16.68
N SER A 29 -57.52 -42.96 -15.74
CA SER A 29 -57.18 -42.70 -14.34
C SER A 29 -55.68 -42.40 -14.15
N LEU A 30 -54.83 -43.06 -14.95
CA LEU A 30 -53.39 -42.85 -14.92
C LEU A 30 -53.00 -41.51 -15.55
N SER A 31 -53.65 -41.10 -16.66
CA SER A 31 -53.44 -39.79 -17.26
C SER A 31 -53.94 -38.66 -16.35
N GLU A 32 -55.09 -38.83 -15.69
CA GLU A 32 -55.59 -37.86 -14.72
C GLU A 32 -54.64 -37.74 -13.52
N SER A 33 -54.20 -38.86 -12.93
CA SER A 33 -53.21 -38.85 -11.85
C SER A 33 -51.88 -38.21 -12.27
N ALA A 34 -51.39 -38.49 -13.48
CA ALA A 34 -50.20 -37.86 -14.03
C ALA A 34 -50.38 -36.34 -14.23
N GLN A 35 -51.56 -35.91 -14.70
CA GLN A 35 -51.92 -34.50 -14.83
C GLN A 35 -51.93 -33.80 -13.46
N GLN A 36 -52.52 -34.43 -12.43
CA GLN A 36 -52.53 -33.90 -11.06
C GLN A 36 -51.13 -33.83 -10.45
N ILE A 37 -50.29 -34.86 -10.63
CA ILE A 37 -48.88 -34.86 -10.21
C ILE A 37 -48.09 -33.76 -10.92
N TRP A 38 -48.32 -33.55 -12.22
CA TRP A 38 -47.69 -32.47 -12.99
C TRP A 38 -48.12 -31.09 -12.50
N LEU A 39 -49.42 -30.85 -12.32
CA LEU A 39 -49.95 -29.58 -11.83
C LEU A 39 -49.47 -29.29 -10.40
N ALA A 40 -49.43 -30.29 -9.53
CA ALA A 40 -48.84 -30.19 -8.19
C ALA A 40 -47.34 -29.88 -8.25
N GLY A 41 -46.59 -30.53 -9.16
CA GLY A 41 -45.16 -30.28 -9.37
C GLY A 41 -44.88 -28.85 -9.85
N VAL A 42 -45.62 -28.36 -10.84
CA VAL A 42 -45.50 -26.98 -11.36
C VAL A 42 -45.92 -25.95 -10.30
N GLY A 43 -47.00 -26.21 -9.56
CA GLY A 43 -47.46 -25.34 -8.47
C GLY A 43 -46.47 -25.27 -7.30
N ALA A 44 -45.91 -26.42 -6.90
CA ALA A 44 -44.88 -26.49 -5.86
C ALA A 44 -43.57 -25.82 -6.32
N PHE A 45 -43.17 -25.98 -7.58
CA PHE A 45 -42.01 -25.29 -8.15
C PHE A 45 -42.20 -23.77 -8.18
N GLY A 46 -43.36 -23.28 -8.61
CA GLY A 46 -43.69 -21.85 -8.56
C GLY A 46 -43.69 -21.29 -7.13
N ARG A 47 -44.19 -22.07 -6.15
CA ARG A 47 -44.11 -21.70 -4.73
C ARG A 47 -42.66 -21.65 -4.22
N ALA A 48 -41.84 -22.64 -4.56
CA ALA A 48 -40.43 -22.69 -4.21
C ALA A 48 -39.62 -21.54 -4.84
N GLN A 49 -39.98 -21.06 -6.04
CA GLN A 49 -39.41 -19.83 -6.61
C GLN A 49 -39.83 -18.59 -5.80
N ALA A 50 -41.11 -18.43 -5.46
CA ALA A 50 -41.61 -17.28 -4.71
C ALA A 50 -41.08 -17.20 -3.25
N GLU A 51 -40.81 -18.35 -2.63
CA GLU A 51 -40.19 -18.44 -1.30
C GLU A 51 -38.65 -18.38 -1.40
N GLY A 52 -38.07 -18.94 -2.47
CA GLY A 52 -36.63 -18.92 -2.76
C GLY A 52 -36.07 -17.51 -3.00
N THR A 53 -36.79 -16.65 -3.71
CA THR A 53 -36.38 -15.23 -3.87
C THR A 53 -36.33 -14.49 -2.54
N LYS A 54 -37.27 -14.77 -1.62
CA LYS A 54 -37.29 -14.14 -0.28
C LYS A 54 -36.15 -14.64 0.60
N LEU A 55 -35.82 -15.93 0.53
CA LEU A 55 -34.64 -16.51 1.18
C LEU A 55 -33.35 -15.91 0.61
N PHE A 56 -33.26 -15.74 -0.70
CA PHE A 56 -32.13 -15.07 -1.35
C PHE A 56 -32.00 -13.60 -0.95
N GLU A 57 -33.08 -12.82 -0.96
CA GLU A 57 -33.08 -11.43 -0.47
C GLU A 57 -32.68 -11.34 1.01
N GLY A 58 -33.13 -12.29 1.84
CA GLY A 58 -32.69 -12.43 3.24
C GLY A 58 -31.18 -12.65 3.35
N LEU A 59 -30.64 -13.65 2.63
CA LEU A 59 -29.21 -13.97 2.60
C LEU A 59 -28.36 -12.82 2.02
N VAL A 60 -28.85 -12.11 1.01
CA VAL A 60 -28.18 -10.92 0.45
C VAL A 60 -28.16 -9.78 1.47
N LYS A 61 -29.28 -9.54 2.17
CA LYS A 61 -29.37 -8.52 3.22
C LYS A 61 -28.46 -8.85 4.40
N GLU A 62 -28.44 -10.11 4.83
CA GLU A 62 -27.53 -10.62 5.86
C GLU A 62 -26.08 -10.51 5.41
N GLY A 63 -25.76 -10.88 4.16
CA GLY A 63 -24.45 -10.72 3.55
C GLY A 63 -23.97 -9.26 3.54
N VAL A 64 -24.84 -8.31 3.16
CA VAL A 64 -24.54 -6.87 3.19
C VAL A 64 -24.38 -6.36 4.63
N THR A 65 -25.15 -6.84 5.60
CA THR A 65 -24.94 -6.46 7.02
C THR A 65 -23.68 -7.07 7.61
N LEU A 66 -23.34 -8.31 7.24
CA LEU A 66 -22.11 -9.00 7.64
C LEU A 66 -20.90 -8.31 7.01
N GLU A 67 -20.97 -7.94 5.73
CA GLU A 67 -19.92 -7.20 5.05
C GLU A 67 -19.72 -5.80 5.66
N ASN A 68 -20.79 -5.05 5.92
CA ASN A 68 -20.67 -3.74 6.59
C ASN A 68 -20.09 -3.86 8.00
N THR A 69 -20.48 -4.91 8.75
CA THR A 69 -19.95 -5.20 10.08
C THR A 69 -18.48 -5.59 10.02
N ALA A 70 -18.11 -6.49 9.09
CA ALA A 70 -16.75 -6.90 8.82
C ALA A 70 -15.88 -5.73 8.36
N ARG A 71 -16.36 -4.86 7.45
CA ARG A 71 -15.65 -3.64 7.01
C ARG A 71 -15.42 -2.66 8.16
N ARG A 72 -16.35 -2.54 9.12
CA ARG A 72 -16.14 -1.72 10.33
C ARG A 72 -15.08 -2.32 11.24
N PHE A 73 -15.20 -3.59 11.63
CA PHE A 73 -14.23 -4.25 12.51
C PHE A 73 -12.85 -4.40 11.87
N ALA A 74 -12.80 -4.82 10.60
CA ALA A 74 -11.57 -4.90 9.82
C ALA A 74 -11.00 -3.51 9.54
N GLY A 75 -11.82 -2.47 9.35
CA GLY A 75 -11.35 -1.09 9.24
C GLY A 75 -10.62 -0.64 10.51
N HIS A 76 -11.25 -0.77 11.67
CA HIS A 76 -10.61 -0.44 12.95
C HIS A 76 -9.32 -1.24 13.19
N ARG A 77 -9.33 -2.56 12.94
CA ARG A 77 -8.13 -3.40 13.08
C ARG A 77 -7.06 -3.11 12.02
N ALA A 78 -7.44 -2.79 10.79
CA ALA A 78 -6.51 -2.48 9.72
C ALA A 78 -5.85 -1.12 9.95
N GLU A 79 -6.55 -0.12 10.50
CA GLU A 79 -5.93 1.14 10.92
C GLU A 79 -4.98 0.92 12.11
N GLU A 80 -5.38 0.18 13.16
CA GLU A 80 -4.47 -0.19 14.26
C GLU A 80 -3.19 -0.88 13.77
N VAL A 81 -3.32 -1.83 12.84
CA VAL A 81 -2.18 -2.55 12.26
C VAL A 81 -1.41 -1.65 11.29
N ARG A 82 -2.05 -0.79 10.50
CA ARG A 82 -1.42 0.18 9.60
C ARG A 82 -0.59 1.21 10.36
N ASP A 83 -1.08 1.71 11.50
CA ASP A 83 -0.34 2.63 12.36
C ASP A 83 0.84 1.94 13.06
N ALA A 84 0.64 0.70 13.55
CA ALA A 84 1.69 -0.09 14.16
C ALA A 84 2.79 -0.49 13.14
N VAL A 85 2.40 -0.89 11.93
CA VAL A 85 3.31 -1.20 10.82
C VAL A 85 3.97 0.08 10.30
N GLY A 86 3.23 1.17 10.11
CA GLY A 86 3.76 2.47 9.69
C GLY A 86 4.82 3.00 10.65
N SER A 87 4.57 2.89 11.95
CA SER A 87 5.52 3.25 13.01
C SER A 87 6.76 2.35 13.01
N ARG A 88 6.60 1.03 12.86
CA ARG A 88 7.72 0.07 12.77
C ARG A 88 8.53 0.23 11.48
N VAL A 89 7.88 0.46 10.35
CA VAL A 89 8.52 0.73 9.05
C VAL A 89 9.23 2.08 9.07
N GLY A 90 8.68 3.10 9.73
CA GLY A 90 9.36 4.37 9.96
C GLY A 90 10.68 4.18 10.71
N GLN A 91 10.64 3.52 11.87
CA GLN A 91 11.84 3.22 12.66
C GLN A 91 12.83 2.29 11.95
N ALA A 92 12.34 1.31 11.19
CA ALA A 92 13.18 0.43 10.38
C ALA A 92 13.83 1.19 9.23
N ARG A 93 13.11 2.10 8.57
CA ARG A 93 13.62 2.97 7.49
C ARG A 93 14.66 3.96 8.00
N GLU A 94 14.46 4.53 9.19
CA GLU A 94 15.43 5.43 9.83
C GLU A 94 16.75 4.71 10.12
N ARG A 95 16.71 3.53 10.76
CA ARG A 95 17.93 2.73 10.98
C ARG A 95 18.52 2.12 9.70
N ALA A 96 17.68 1.82 8.72
CA ALA A 96 18.13 1.37 7.40
C ALA A 96 18.80 2.52 6.63
N ALA A 97 18.38 3.78 6.81
CA ALA A 97 19.02 4.93 6.16
C ALA A 97 20.46 5.14 6.65
N ASP A 98 20.70 5.06 7.97
CA ASP A 98 22.06 5.09 8.54
C ASP A 98 22.94 3.92 8.04
N THR A 99 22.32 2.76 7.82
CA THR A 99 23.01 1.57 7.30
C THR A 99 23.24 1.67 5.80
N TRP A 100 22.34 2.34 5.07
CA TRP A 100 22.39 2.61 3.65
C TRP A 100 23.46 3.64 3.31
N ASP A 101 23.58 4.73 4.07
CA ASP A 101 24.68 5.71 3.94
C ASP A 101 26.07 5.04 4.13
N ARG A 102 26.18 4.08 5.04
CA ARG A 102 27.40 3.27 5.20
C ARG A 102 27.62 2.32 4.01
N LEU A 103 26.56 1.73 3.46
CA LEU A 103 26.62 0.91 2.26
C LEU A 103 27.00 1.74 1.03
N GLU A 104 26.51 2.97 0.92
CA GLU A 104 26.86 3.94 -0.14
C GLU A 104 28.35 4.29 -0.08
N LYS A 105 28.90 4.57 1.11
CA LYS A 105 30.35 4.78 1.31
C LYS A 105 31.19 3.55 0.95
N VAL A 106 30.74 2.34 1.31
CA VAL A 106 31.42 1.09 0.93
C VAL A 106 31.29 0.80 -0.56
N PHE A 107 30.16 1.16 -1.17
CA PHE A 107 29.91 1.03 -2.60
C PHE A 107 30.77 2.02 -3.39
N GLU A 108 30.81 3.31 -3.02
CA GLU A 108 31.69 4.31 -3.63
C GLU A 108 33.15 3.87 -3.54
N GLY A 109 33.62 3.42 -2.37
CA GLY A 109 34.97 2.90 -2.21
C GLY A 109 35.27 1.66 -3.07
N ARG A 110 34.29 0.76 -3.27
CA ARG A 110 34.44 -0.40 -4.18
C ARG A 110 34.41 0.00 -5.66
N VAL A 111 33.56 0.96 -6.04
CA VAL A 111 33.47 1.51 -7.40
C VAL A 111 34.75 2.26 -7.75
N GLN A 112 35.25 3.11 -6.86
CA GLN A 112 36.56 3.78 -7.00
C GLN A 112 37.68 2.74 -7.14
N LYS A 113 37.72 1.71 -6.28
CA LYS A 113 38.73 0.64 -6.37
C LYS A 113 38.67 -0.12 -7.71
N ALA A 114 37.47 -0.36 -8.24
CA ALA A 114 37.29 -0.99 -9.55
C ALA A 114 37.74 -0.07 -10.70
N LEU A 115 37.41 1.23 -10.65
CA LEU A 115 37.81 2.23 -11.64
C LEU A 115 39.32 2.44 -11.68
N VAL A 116 39.98 2.54 -10.51
CA VAL A 116 41.44 2.62 -10.41
C VAL A 116 42.10 1.34 -10.95
N SER A 117 41.52 0.17 -10.66
CA SER A 117 41.99 -1.11 -11.24
C SER A 117 41.80 -1.21 -12.75
N LEU A 118 40.95 -0.36 -13.35
CA LEU A 118 40.72 -0.23 -14.79
C LEU A 118 41.56 0.91 -15.42
N GLY A 119 42.42 1.57 -14.63
CA GLY A 119 43.31 2.64 -15.10
C GLY A 119 42.67 4.03 -15.17
N VAL A 120 41.49 4.24 -14.57
CA VAL A 120 40.84 5.56 -14.49
C VAL A 120 41.41 6.35 -13.28
N PRO A 121 42.06 7.51 -13.47
CA PRO A 121 42.60 8.30 -12.37
C PRO A 121 41.50 8.84 -11.44
N GLY A 122 41.79 8.89 -10.13
CA GLY A 122 40.85 9.33 -9.11
C GLY A 122 40.71 10.86 -9.02
N ARG A 123 39.70 11.31 -8.25
CA ARG A 123 39.49 12.75 -7.97
C ARG A 123 40.65 13.37 -7.19
N ASP A 124 41.28 12.59 -6.31
CA ASP A 124 42.40 13.06 -5.50
C ASP A 124 43.69 13.14 -6.34
N ASP A 125 43.95 12.18 -7.23
CA ASP A 125 45.05 12.24 -8.20
C ASP A 125 44.97 13.49 -9.08
N LEU A 126 43.76 13.84 -9.54
CA LEU A 126 43.51 15.07 -10.32
C LEU A 126 43.74 16.35 -9.49
N ARG A 127 43.46 16.33 -8.17
CA ARG A 127 43.73 17.46 -7.27
C ARG A 127 45.22 17.62 -6.97
N ASP A 128 45.93 16.52 -6.76
CA ASP A 128 47.39 16.52 -6.58
C ASP A 128 48.08 16.99 -7.85
N LEU A 129 47.63 16.53 -9.02
CA LEU A 129 48.14 17.00 -10.31
C LEU A 129 47.86 18.50 -10.51
N ALA A 130 46.64 18.98 -10.22
CA ALA A 130 46.32 20.40 -10.31
C ALA A 130 47.21 21.25 -9.39
N SER A 131 47.42 20.82 -8.14
CA SER A 131 48.27 21.51 -7.16
C SER A 131 49.74 21.56 -7.59
N ARG A 132 50.24 20.48 -8.21
CA ARG A 132 51.58 20.43 -8.83
C ARG A 132 51.68 21.37 -10.03
N VAL A 133 50.66 21.41 -10.90
CA VAL A 133 50.59 22.30 -12.07
C VAL A 133 50.53 23.77 -11.64
N ASP A 134 49.78 24.12 -10.59
CA ASP A 134 49.73 25.48 -10.04
C ASP A 134 51.08 25.90 -9.46
N THR A 135 51.74 25.00 -8.72
CA THR A 135 53.09 25.22 -8.19
C THR A 135 54.08 25.44 -9.34
N LEU A 136 54.09 24.56 -10.34
CA LEU A 136 54.97 24.65 -11.51
C LEU A 136 54.67 25.90 -12.35
N THR A 137 53.41 26.32 -12.43
CA THR A 137 53.00 27.56 -13.10
C THR A 137 53.47 28.79 -12.33
N ALA A 138 53.44 28.77 -11.00
CA ALA A 138 54.01 29.84 -10.17
C ALA A 138 55.54 29.90 -10.31
N GLU A 139 56.22 28.75 -10.36
CA GLU A 139 57.65 28.63 -10.65
C GLU A 139 58.01 29.19 -12.04
N LEU A 140 57.26 28.78 -13.07
CA LEU A 140 57.45 29.23 -14.44
C LEU A 140 57.17 30.73 -14.59
N ARG A 141 56.14 31.26 -13.91
CA ARG A 141 55.88 32.72 -13.84
C ARG A 141 57.02 33.45 -13.13
N ARG A 142 57.62 32.86 -12.07
CA ARG A 142 58.77 33.43 -11.36
C ARG A 142 60.03 33.46 -12.25
N GLN A 143 60.29 32.40 -13.01
CA GLN A 143 61.43 32.30 -13.92
C GLN A 143 61.25 33.18 -15.17
N ARG A 144 60.09 33.08 -15.84
CA ARG A 144 59.76 33.85 -17.07
C ARG A 144 59.47 35.33 -16.78
N GLY A 145 59.05 35.65 -15.55
CA GLY A 145 58.87 37.01 -15.03
C GLY A 145 60.17 37.74 -14.65
N GLY A 146 61.33 37.11 -14.82
CA GLY A 146 62.65 37.74 -14.69
C GLY A 146 62.88 38.91 -15.66
N SER A 147 62.01 39.11 -16.66
CA SER A 147 62.00 40.29 -17.53
C SER A 147 60.62 40.96 -17.62
N ALA A 148 60.04 41.31 -16.46
CA ALA A 148 58.96 42.29 -16.37
C ALA A 148 59.09 43.16 -15.10
N ARG A 149 60.22 43.88 -15.02
CA ARG A 149 60.46 45.10 -14.22
C ARG A 149 59.73 45.21 -12.87
N LYS A 150 60.51 45.00 -11.79
CA LYS A 150 60.27 45.58 -10.46
C LYS A 150 60.16 47.12 -10.57
N ALA A 151 58.94 47.63 -10.78
CA ALA A 151 58.61 49.06 -10.81
C ALA A 151 57.64 49.40 -9.66
N ALA A 152 58.13 49.27 -8.42
CA ALA A 152 57.42 49.73 -7.22
C ALA A 152 58.40 50.14 -6.11
N SER A 153 59.39 50.95 -6.48
CA SER A 153 59.93 51.94 -5.54
C SER A 153 59.29 53.27 -5.91
N VAL A 154 58.62 53.90 -4.95
CA VAL A 154 58.70 55.35 -4.60
C VAL A 154 57.59 55.67 -3.58
N ARG A 155 58.05 56.00 -2.36
CA ARG A 155 57.44 56.89 -1.36
C ARG A 155 55.93 56.78 -1.06
N LYS A 156 55.63 56.49 0.21
CA LYS A 156 54.65 57.30 0.95
C LYS A 156 55.23 57.73 2.29
N ALA A 157 55.71 58.97 2.34
CA ALA A 157 56.00 59.65 3.60
C ALA A 157 54.69 60.00 4.33
N ALA A 158 54.74 60.11 5.66
CA ALA A 158 53.71 60.83 6.42
C ALA A 158 53.71 62.32 6.00
N PRO A 159 52.58 63.05 6.11
CA PRO A 159 52.33 63.73 7.38
C PRO A 159 50.85 64.00 7.79
N ALA A 160 50.70 64.32 9.08
CA ALA A 160 49.80 65.30 9.70
C ALA A 160 48.37 65.62 9.16
N ARG A 161 47.38 65.24 9.99
CA ARG A 161 46.34 66.10 10.61
C ARG A 161 45.75 67.29 9.81
N LYS A 162 44.44 67.23 9.51
CA LYS A 162 43.49 68.37 9.52
C LYS A 162 42.01 67.90 9.51
N THR A 163 41.27 68.20 10.57
CA THR A 163 39.80 68.41 10.59
C THR A 163 39.48 69.82 10.06
N PRO A 164 38.24 70.22 9.66
CA PRO A 164 36.88 69.73 10.03
C PRO A 164 36.04 69.34 8.77
N ALA A 165 34.69 69.36 8.65
CA ALA A 165 33.61 69.90 9.48
C ALA A 165 32.18 69.29 9.27
N ARG A 166 31.46 69.12 10.39
CA ARG A 166 30.10 69.63 10.69
C ARG A 166 28.89 69.35 9.74
N ARG A 167 28.04 68.41 10.20
CA ARG A 167 26.55 68.36 10.19
C ARG A 167 25.76 68.12 8.88
N ALA A 168 24.93 67.07 8.92
CA ALA A 168 23.46 67.16 8.91
C ALA A 168 22.85 65.93 9.64
N GLY A 169 21.63 66.05 10.18
CA GLY A 169 20.78 64.94 10.69
C GLY A 169 19.32 65.26 10.33
N PRO A 170 18.27 64.77 11.04
CA PRO A 170 18.20 63.67 12.02
C PRO A 170 17.00 62.70 11.79
N ALA A 171 16.97 61.51 12.41
CA ALA A 171 15.72 60.79 12.77
C ALA A 171 15.95 59.56 13.71
N ARG A 172 15.41 59.65 14.95
CA ARG A 172 14.47 58.71 15.62
C ARG A 172 14.74 57.19 15.50
N ALA A 173 15.18 56.48 16.55
CA ALA A 173 14.38 55.86 17.64
C ALA A 173 13.26 54.90 17.13
N THR A 174 13.07 53.65 17.57
CA THR A 174 13.06 53.09 18.95
C THR A 174 13.18 51.53 19.00
N THR A 175 13.58 50.99 20.16
CA THR A 175 13.17 49.71 20.84
C THR A 175 12.64 48.46 20.12
N ALA A 176 13.17 47.28 20.54
CA ALA A 176 12.49 45.99 20.90
C ALA A 176 13.38 44.78 20.47
N ALA A 177 13.84 43.82 21.29
CA ALA A 177 13.32 43.08 22.45
C ALA A 177 12.39 41.89 22.12
N LYS A 178 12.95 40.66 22.02
CA LYS A 178 12.42 39.44 22.67
C LYS A 178 13.49 38.32 22.78
N PRO A 179 13.55 37.49 23.84
CA PRO A 179 14.71 36.64 24.12
C PRO A 179 14.48 35.11 24.05
N ALA A 180 15.61 34.40 24.09
CA ALA A 180 15.90 33.08 24.68
C ALA A 180 14.74 32.09 24.99
N GLY A 181 14.84 30.89 24.42
CA GLY A 181 14.07 29.72 24.86
C GLY A 181 14.54 29.17 26.21
N LYS A 182 13.64 28.51 26.95
CA LYS A 182 13.92 27.92 28.27
C LYS A 182 13.49 26.45 28.32
N ALA A 183 14.40 25.60 28.77
CA ALA A 183 14.16 24.17 28.95
C ALA A 183 13.26 23.87 30.17
N ALA A 184 12.53 22.75 30.13
CA ALA A 184 12.01 22.08 31.31
C ALA A 184 11.87 20.56 31.06
N LYS A 185 12.70 19.75 31.74
CA LYS A 185 12.51 18.31 31.87
C LYS A 185 11.38 18.02 32.86
N LYS A 186 10.60 16.95 32.67
CA LYS A 186 9.96 16.20 33.77
C LYS A 186 9.68 14.75 33.37
N ALA A 187 9.92 13.83 34.30
CA ALA A 187 9.78 12.38 34.13
C ALA A 187 8.38 11.88 34.57
N PRO A 188 7.90 10.73 34.05
CA PRO A 188 6.67 10.11 34.53
C PRO A 188 6.90 9.29 35.82
N ARG A 189 6.02 9.46 36.80
CA ARG A 189 5.95 8.63 38.02
C ARG A 189 5.27 7.28 37.73
N LYS A 190 5.75 6.21 38.37
CA LYS A 190 5.04 4.93 38.48
C LYS A 190 3.89 5.02 39.50
N ALA A 191 2.74 4.48 39.10
CA ALA A 191 1.71 3.89 39.94
C ALA A 191 0.90 2.97 39.01
N ALA A 192 0.34 1.82 39.36
CA ALA A 192 0.46 0.86 40.46
C ALA A 192 -0.46 -0.30 40.00
N LYS A 193 -0.10 -1.56 40.28
CA LYS A 193 -0.81 -2.74 39.73
C LYS A 193 -2.27 -2.82 40.18
N LYS A 194 -3.17 -3.27 39.30
CA LYS A 194 -4.25 -4.21 39.62
C LYS A 194 -4.41 -5.24 38.49
N THR A 195 -4.60 -6.49 38.87
CA THR A 195 -4.92 -7.67 38.05
C THR A 195 -6.05 -8.41 38.79
N PRO A 196 -6.88 -9.24 38.14
CA PRO A 196 -8.21 -9.58 38.65
C PRO A 196 -8.21 -10.81 39.58
N ALA A 197 -9.33 -10.93 40.30
CA ALA A 197 -9.95 -12.16 40.77
C ALA A 197 -11.46 -11.96 40.63
#